data_AF-A0A1A2RWG3-F1
#
_entry.id   AF-A0A1A2RWG3-F1
#
_cell.length_a   1.000
_cell.length_b   1.000
_cell.length_c   1.000
_cell.angle_alpha   90.00
_cell.angle_beta   90.00
_cell.angle_gamma   90.00
#
_symmetry.space_group_name_H-M   'P 1'
#
loop_
_entity.id
_entity.type
_entity.pdbx_description
1 polymer ?
#
loop_
_entity_poly.entity_id
_entity_poly.type
_entity_poly.pdbx_seq_one_letter_code
_entity_poly.pdbx_strand_id
1 'polypeptide(L)' 'MIFRLIATVAAIAVEQGPVERANVHAGERAIALRMSDIAITQDKHGPPDARRYTHDPTWQMRGLSELHLEFTPIS' A
#
# COMPACT_ATOMS: atom_id res chain seq x y z
N MET A 1 16.44 6.77 -10.67
CA MET A 1 16.50 5.30 -10.44
C MET A 1 15.16 4.91 -9.84
N ILE A 2 14.38 4.03 -10.48
CA ILE A 2 13.02 3.67 -10.01
C ILE A 2 13.16 2.58 -8.95
N PHE A 3 12.61 2.83 -7.76
CA PHE A 3 12.62 1.87 -6.66
C PHE A 3 11.29 1.14 -6.59
N ARG A 4 11.34 -0.15 -6.25
CA ARG A 4 10.15 -1.02 -6.11
C ARG A 4 9.98 -1.43 -4.66
N LEU A 5 8.78 -1.19 -4.12
CA LEU A 5 8.39 -1.63 -2.78
C LEU A 5 7.26 -2.67 -2.90
N ILE A 6 7.41 -3.78 -2.20
CA ILE A 6 6.31 -4.74 -1.98
C ILE A 6 5.76 -4.45 -0.60
N ALA A 7 4.53 -3.95 -0.54
CA ALA A 7 3.79 -3.80 0.69
C ALA A 7 2.84 -4.99 0.84
N THR A 8 3.06 -5.84 1.84
CA THR A 8 2.04 -6.78 2.30
C THR A 8 1.08 -5.98 3.16
N VAL A 9 -0.14 -5.73 2.67
CA VAL A 9 -1.18 -5.03 3.43
C VAL A 9 -1.87 -6.07 4.32
N ALA A 10 -1.12 -6.60 5.27
CA ALA A 10 -1.69 -7.42 6.32
C ALA A 10 -2.60 -6.50 7.15
N ALA A 11 -3.90 -6.62 6.89
CA ALA A 11 -4.88 -6.67 7.95
C ALA A 11 -4.77 -5.55 9.00
N ILE A 12 -5.13 -4.32 8.64
CA ILE A 12 -5.50 -3.32 9.66
C ILE A 12 -6.79 -3.85 10.29
N ALA A 13 -6.66 -4.50 11.44
CA ALA A 13 -7.75 -5.10 12.18
C ALA A 13 -8.81 -4.04 12.47
N VAL A 14 -10.07 -4.45 12.29
CA VAL A 14 -11.26 -3.63 12.47
C VAL A 14 -11.45 -3.31 13.96
N GLU A 15 -10.89 -2.19 14.40
CA GLU A 15 -11.42 -1.41 15.51
C GLU A 15 -11.17 0.06 15.20
N GLN A 16 -12.23 0.80 14.89
CA GLN A 16 -12.13 2.21 14.51
C GLN A 16 -11.81 3.04 15.75
N GLY A 17 -10.54 3.15 16.12
CA GLY A 17 -10.08 3.89 17.30
C GLY A 17 -9.10 5.03 16.98
N PRO A 18 -8.82 5.90 17.95
CA PRO A 18 -7.85 6.98 17.78
C PRO A 18 -6.44 6.49 17.44
N VAL A 19 -6.04 5.33 17.97
CA VAL A 19 -4.70 4.75 17.78
C VAL A 19 -4.53 4.25 16.35
N GLU A 20 -5.54 3.58 15.81
CA GLU A 20 -5.52 3.05 14.45
C GLU A 20 -5.44 4.18 13.43
N ARG A 21 -6.19 5.27 13.66
CA ARG A 21 -6.06 6.49 12.84
C ARG A 21 -4.67 7.11 12.96
N ALA A 22 -4.11 7.16 14.17
CA ALA A 22 -2.76 7.68 14.38
C ALA A 22 -1.71 6.83 13.65
N ASN A 23 -1.86 5.49 13.66
CA ASN A 23 -0.99 4.57 12.95
C ASN A 23 -1.06 4.79 11.43
N VAL A 24 -2.26 4.94 10.87
CA VAL A 24 -2.45 5.27 9.45
C VAL A 24 -1.76 6.59 9.11
N HIS A 25 -2.00 7.65 9.89
CA HIS A 25 -1.36 8.95 9.67
C HIS A 25 0.16 8.91 9.82
N ALA A 26 0.69 8.15 10.78
CA ALA A 26 2.13 7.99 10.96
C ALA A 26 2.76 7.27 9.77
N GLY A 27 2.10 6.23 9.25
CA GLY A 27 2.53 5.51 8.04
C GLY A 27 2.49 6.40 6.79
N GLU A 28 1.39 7.12 6.57
CA GLU A 28 1.24 8.07 5.46
C GLU A 28 2.34 9.13 5.49
N ARG A 29 2.60 9.72 6.65
CA ARG A 29 3.68 10.71 6.82
C ARG A 29 5.05 10.10 6.57
N ALA A 30 5.29 8.89 7.07
CA ALA A 30 6.55 8.18 6.88
C ALA A 30 6.85 7.92 5.39
N ILE A 31 5.83 7.67 4.58
CA ILE A 31 5.92 7.51 3.12
C ILE A 31 6.13 8.87 2.46
N ALA A 32 5.25 9.85 2.75
CA ALA A 32 5.26 11.16 2.11
C ALA A 32 6.57 11.94 2.33
N LEU A 33 7.25 11.73 3.47
CA LEU A 33 8.54 12.36 3.77
C LEU A 33 9.71 11.79 2.96
N ARG A 34 9.57 10.62 2.35
CA ARG A 34 10.70 9.86 1.77
C ARG A 34 10.48 9.43 0.32
N MET A 35 9.27 9.58 -0.22
CA MET A 35 8.87 9.03 -1.52
C MET A 35 8.07 10.06 -2.32
N SER A 36 8.50 10.35 -3.55
CA SER A 36 7.72 11.06 -4.57
C SER A 36 7.33 10.12 -5.70
N ASP A 37 6.44 10.59 -6.58
CA ASP A 37 6.06 9.89 -7.82
C ASP A 37 5.57 8.46 -7.60
N ILE A 38 4.81 8.25 -6.53
CA ILE A 38 4.32 6.93 -6.12
C ILE A 38 3.28 6.43 -7.13
N ALA A 39 3.54 5.27 -7.74
CA ALA A 39 2.65 4.64 -8.70
C ALA A 39 2.53 3.12 -8.45
N ILE A 40 1.39 2.54 -8.81
CA ILE A 40 1.20 1.08 -8.73
C ILE A 40 1.84 0.41 -9.94
N THR A 41 2.69 -0.59 -9.73
CA THR A 41 3.43 -1.27 -10.80
C THR A 41 2.48 -1.98 -11.77
N GLN A 42 2.58 -1.68 -13.06
CA GLN A 42 1.74 -2.32 -14.09
C GLN A 42 2.13 -3.79 -14.31
N ASP A 43 3.41 -4.15 -14.16
CA ASP A 43 3.91 -5.52 -14.33
C ASP A 43 3.17 -6.54 -13.44
N LYS A 44 2.79 -6.13 -12.23
CA LYS A 44 2.13 -6.98 -11.23
C LYS A 44 0.63 -6.76 -11.16
N HIS A 45 0.18 -5.52 -11.34
CA HIS A 45 -1.22 -5.15 -11.15
C HIS A 45 -1.98 -4.84 -12.44
N GLY A 46 -1.37 -4.95 -13.62
CA GLY A 46 -2.02 -4.55 -14.88
C GLY A 46 -2.11 -3.03 -15.07
N PRO A 47 -2.67 -2.56 -16.20
CA PRO A 47 -2.74 -1.13 -16.51
C PRO A 47 -3.72 -0.38 -15.58
N PRO A 48 -3.64 0.96 -15.47
CA PRO A 48 -4.45 1.76 -14.56
C PRO A 48 -5.96 1.57 -14.67
N ASP A 49 -6.45 1.23 -15.86
CA ASP A 49 -7.86 1.01 -16.19
C ASP A 49 -8.33 -0.44 -16.00
N ALA A 50 -7.41 -1.39 -15.84
CA ALA A 50 -7.72 -2.81 -15.63
C ALA A 50 -6.84 -3.44 -14.53
N ARG A 51 -6.82 -2.78 -13.35
CA ARG A 51 -6.02 -3.23 -12.22
C ARG A 51 -6.50 -4.57 -11.67
N ARG A 52 -5.55 -5.46 -11.37
CA ARG A 52 -5.77 -6.78 -10.75
C ARG A 52 -5.13 -6.80 -9.37
N TYR A 53 -5.94 -7.09 -8.37
CA TYR A 53 -5.52 -7.14 -6.98
C TYR A 53 -5.84 -8.50 -6.37
N THR A 54 -4.84 -9.09 -5.71
CA THR A 54 -5.02 -10.31 -4.91
C THR A 54 -5.43 -9.90 -3.51
N HIS A 55 -6.55 -10.43 -3.05
CA HIS A 55 -7.08 -10.18 -1.72
C HIS A 55 -6.83 -11.41 -0.86
N ASP A 56 -6.63 -11.19 0.44
CA ASP A 56 -6.52 -12.31 1.36
C ASP A 56 -7.84 -13.11 1.36
N PRO A 57 -7.76 -14.45 1.37
CA PRO A 57 -8.93 -15.31 1.21
C PRO A 57 -9.81 -15.39 2.47
N THR A 58 -9.57 -14.55 3.47
CA THR A 58 -10.31 -14.56 4.74
C THR A 58 -11.57 -13.69 4.62
N TRP A 59 -12.70 -14.24 5.07
CA TRP A 59 -13.98 -13.52 4.96
C TRP A 59 -14.09 -12.34 5.93
N GLN A 60 -13.31 -12.35 7.02
CA GLN A 60 -13.31 -11.26 8.01
C GLN A 60 -12.48 -10.04 7.57
N MET A 61 -11.49 -10.20 6.69
CA MET A 61 -10.51 -9.15 6.41
C MET A 61 -10.53 -8.79 4.92
N ARG A 62 -10.81 -7.53 4.60
CA ARG A 62 -10.66 -7.01 3.24
C ARG A 62 -9.28 -6.39 3.05
N GLY A 63 -8.24 -7.23 3.17
CA GLY A 63 -6.84 -6.86 2.95
C GLY A 63 -6.36 -7.27 1.55
N LEU A 64 -5.47 -6.47 0.97
CA LEU A 64 -4.69 -6.88 -0.18
C LEU A 64 -3.54 -7.78 0.29
N SER A 65 -3.38 -8.95 -0.31
CA SER A 65 -2.25 -9.84 0.03
C SER A 65 -0.91 -9.20 -0.32
N GLU A 66 -0.86 -8.44 -1.42
CA GLU A 66 0.33 -7.72 -1.86
C GLU A 66 -0.03 -6.47 -2.67
N LEU A 67 0.78 -5.42 -2.51
CA LEU A 67 0.73 -4.20 -3.31
C LEU A 67 2.16 -3.80 -3.72
N HIS A 68 2.42 -3.82 -5.02
CA HIS A 68 3.69 -3.42 -5.62
C HIS A 68 3.62 -1.97 -6.08
N LEU A 69 4.55 -1.16 -5.57
CA LEU A 69 4.66 0.26 -5.86
C LEU A 69 6.01 0.57 -6.50
N GLU A 70 6.00 1.51 -7.44
CA GLU A 70 7.17 2.21 -7.96
C GLU A 70 7.21 3.62 -7.40
N PHE A 71 8.39 4.10 -7.00
CA PHE A 71 8.56 5.45 -6.44
C PHE A 71 9.96 6.01 -6.68
N THR A 72 10.08 7.31 -6.53
CA THR A 72 11.35 8.06 -6.49
C THR A 72 11.66 8.42 -5.03
N PRO A 73 12.83 8.03 -4.47
CA PRO A 73 13.21 8.42 -3.13
C PRO A 73 13.49 9.92 -3.04
N ILE A 74 12.97 10.55 -2.00
CA ILE A 74 13.31 11.91 -1.58
C ILE A 74 14.31 11.77 -0.43
N SER A 75 15.51 12.31 -0.59
CA SER A 75 16.60 12.21 0.39
C SER A 75 16.55 13.30 1.45
#